data_AF-A0A5M3MJ79-F1
#
_entry.id   AF-A0A5M3MJ79-F1
#
_cell.length_a   1.000
_cell.length_b   1.000
_cell.length_c   1.000
_cell.angle_alpha   90.00
_cell.angle_beta   90.00
_cell.angle_gamma   90.00
#
_symmetry.space_group_name_H-M   'P 1'
#
loop_
_entity.id
_entity.type
_entity.pdbx_description
1 polymer ?
#
loop_
_entity_poly.entity_id
_entity_poly.type
_entity_poly.pdbx_seq_one_letter_code
_entity_poly.pdbx_strand_id
1 'polypeptide(L)'
;MTATRYLYNDPARHYVYGLTLQGEDLRLWYFSRSHCAKSTPICWTRHPHLFIKVLTSFIFANMKDLGYDPSLWRIDDGQFVYKVGGKFFKTEAILKHHPSLRIPGRATRIWRVIEVEQAGDEEHPRFERLDGVPKVLKDCWINEDAKTEREIQRDIFNRLKGLKEYRLHSEEVQQDVSENPGYLKEDNANLEKLLATAQEISLSGVNFDFREWFENLLGDYTSYFLTIDSPALPFDLATDDGTPETTFKEHRSPPHHGRIQLYDALPNGASDRSFTPKKQCRLVFKEVCHSFSEERDFKHIVQASFDCVGAMVLMYSVGWIHRDISVGNLLIYQRPTTNEVGGILADLEYAKHKEDVSLSKDPKTGTPYFMAAEVATQSFFHQQGYQTSATDIFSDIYSRHDQGLGQARPFRHHAVHDIESMFWVFSGF
;
A
#
# COMPACT_ATOMS: atom_id res chain seq x y z
N MET A 1 -14.31 0.44 -26.93
CA MET A 1 -13.99 0.06 -25.53
C MET A 1 -12.63 0.66 -25.19
N THR A 2 -12.44 1.30 -24.03
CA THR A 2 -11.20 2.06 -23.71
C THR A 2 -10.11 1.16 -23.10
N ALA A 3 -8.82 1.46 -23.35
CA ALA A 3 -7.69 0.71 -22.77
C ALA A 3 -7.74 0.64 -21.24
N THR A 4 -8.22 1.71 -20.60
CA THR A 4 -8.53 1.76 -19.17
C THR A 4 -9.45 0.61 -18.75
N ARG A 5 -10.54 0.36 -19.47
CA ARG A 5 -11.50 -0.70 -19.14
C ARG A 5 -10.87 -2.09 -19.21
N TYR A 6 -10.01 -2.35 -20.20
CA TYR A 6 -9.31 -3.63 -20.32
C TYR A 6 -8.37 -3.86 -19.14
N LEU A 7 -7.51 -2.89 -18.84
CA LEU A 7 -6.56 -3.01 -17.73
C LEU A 7 -7.31 -3.13 -16.39
N TYR A 8 -8.38 -2.36 -16.15
CA TYR A 8 -9.10 -2.40 -14.87
C TYR A 8 -10.00 -3.62 -14.69
N ASN A 9 -10.61 -4.15 -15.74
CA ASN A 9 -11.52 -5.27 -15.56
C ASN A 9 -10.77 -6.61 -15.56
N ASP A 10 -9.70 -6.74 -16.33
CA ASP A 10 -8.95 -7.98 -16.46
C ASP A 10 -7.71 -8.00 -15.54
N PRO A 11 -7.70 -8.79 -14.44
CA PRO A 11 -6.53 -8.86 -13.56
C PRO A 11 -5.33 -9.52 -14.25
N ALA A 12 -5.56 -10.30 -15.30
CA ALA A 12 -4.50 -10.97 -16.06
C ALA A 12 -3.70 -10.02 -16.95
N ARG A 13 -4.05 -8.73 -17.05
CA ARG A 13 -3.45 -7.78 -17.99
C ARG A 13 -2.44 -6.85 -17.31
N HIS A 14 -1.16 -6.99 -17.68
CA HIS A 14 -0.09 -6.06 -17.30
C HIS A 14 -0.07 -4.82 -18.18
N TYR A 15 -0.25 -5.04 -19.49
CA TYR A 15 -0.30 -3.99 -20.50
C TYR A 15 -1.21 -4.40 -21.66
N VAL A 16 -1.60 -3.40 -22.46
CA VAL A 16 -2.45 -3.57 -23.64
C VAL A 16 -1.92 -2.70 -24.77
N TYR A 17 -1.87 -3.27 -25.97
CA TYR A 17 -1.62 -2.51 -27.18
C TYR A 17 -2.92 -1.99 -27.79
N GLY A 18 -2.85 -0.83 -28.43
CA GLY A 18 -3.94 -0.26 -29.21
C GLY A 18 -3.47 0.16 -30.59
N LEU A 19 -4.37 0.15 -31.57
CA LEU A 19 -4.11 0.67 -32.91
C LEU A 19 -5.13 1.76 -33.21
N THR A 20 -4.66 2.88 -33.73
CA THR A 20 -5.53 3.93 -34.29
C THR A 20 -5.18 4.14 -35.74
N LEU A 21 -6.19 4.06 -36.61
CA LEU A 21 -6.11 4.33 -38.03
C LEU A 21 -6.93 5.58 -38.34
N GLN A 22 -6.28 6.61 -38.90
CA GLN A 22 -6.92 7.85 -39.32
C GLN A 22 -6.43 8.22 -40.73
N GLY A 23 -7.27 7.98 -41.74
CA GLY A 23 -6.85 8.12 -43.14
C GLY A 23 -5.67 7.18 -43.45
N GLU A 24 -4.54 7.75 -43.88
CA GLU A 24 -3.31 6.99 -44.16
C GLU A 24 -2.42 6.80 -42.93
N ASP A 25 -2.75 7.40 -41.79
CA ASP A 25 -1.92 7.36 -40.59
C ASP A 25 -2.34 6.21 -39.66
N LEU A 26 -1.42 5.27 -39.47
CA LEU A 26 -1.45 4.28 -38.41
C LEU A 26 -0.64 4.78 -37.21
N ARG A 27 -1.18 4.60 -35.99
CA ARG A 27 -0.39 4.74 -34.76
C ARG A 27 -0.57 3.52 -33.86
N LEU A 28 0.54 3.06 -33.32
CA LEU A 28 0.58 2.04 -32.28
C LEU A 28 0.56 2.71 -30.91
N TRP A 29 -0.25 2.19 -30.01
CA TRP A 29 -0.36 2.60 -28.62
C TRP A 29 0.08 1.47 -27.71
N TYR A 30 0.74 1.82 -26.62
CA TYR A 30 1.10 0.93 -25.53
C TYR A 30 0.58 1.54 -24.22
N PHE A 31 -0.22 0.78 -23.49
CA PHE A 31 -0.78 1.18 -22.20
C PHE A 31 -0.35 0.18 -21.14
N SER A 32 0.42 0.61 -20.14
CA SER A 32 0.82 -0.20 -18.98
C SER A 32 0.44 0.51 -17.69
N ARG A 33 0.57 -0.20 -16.55
CA ARG A 33 0.37 0.37 -15.21
C ARG A 33 1.40 1.41 -14.81
N SER A 34 2.48 1.51 -15.57
CA SER A 34 3.50 2.50 -15.33
C SER A 34 3.25 3.72 -16.23
N HIS A 35 3.07 3.53 -17.55
CA HIS A 35 2.99 4.63 -18.52
C HIS A 35 2.09 4.31 -19.70
N CYS A 36 1.86 5.33 -20.52
CA CYS A 36 1.26 5.20 -21.84
C CYS A 36 2.23 5.76 -22.87
N ALA A 37 2.49 5.01 -23.93
CA ALA A 37 3.32 5.44 -25.05
C ALA A 37 2.52 5.33 -26.36
N LYS A 38 2.91 6.12 -27.36
CA LYS A 38 2.37 6.03 -28.71
C LYS A 38 3.48 6.21 -29.73
N SER A 39 3.38 5.53 -30.86
CA SER A 39 4.31 5.71 -31.96
C SER A 39 4.11 7.07 -32.64
N THR A 40 5.13 7.51 -33.38
CA THR A 40 4.95 8.46 -34.48
C THR A 40 3.96 7.87 -35.50
N PRO A 41 3.24 8.70 -36.27
CA PRO A 41 2.42 8.23 -37.39
C PRO A 41 3.23 7.38 -38.36
N ILE A 42 2.65 6.28 -38.79
CA ILE A 42 3.13 5.44 -39.88
C ILE A 42 2.15 5.60 -41.03
N CYS A 43 2.60 6.23 -42.12
CA CYS A 43 1.80 6.28 -43.34
C CYS A 43 1.74 4.87 -43.96
N TRP A 44 0.64 4.16 -43.77
CA TRP A 44 0.56 2.72 -44.09
C TRP A 44 0.51 2.46 -45.61
N THR A 45 0.09 3.44 -46.40
CA THR A 45 0.10 3.37 -47.88
C THR A 45 1.51 3.53 -48.44
N ARG A 46 2.36 4.34 -47.80
CA ARG A 46 3.78 4.52 -48.18
C ARG A 46 4.69 3.44 -47.61
N HIS A 47 4.35 2.90 -46.44
CA HIS A 47 5.14 1.87 -45.76
C HIS A 47 4.30 0.62 -45.42
N PRO A 48 3.72 -0.06 -46.43
CA PRO A 48 2.84 -1.21 -46.20
C PRO A 48 3.53 -2.37 -45.48
N HIS A 49 4.86 -2.51 -45.66
CA HIS A 49 5.66 -3.51 -44.95
C HIS A 49 5.65 -3.30 -43.42
N LEU A 50 5.61 -2.05 -42.92
CA LEU A 50 5.53 -1.77 -41.49
C LEU A 50 4.15 -2.11 -40.93
N PHE A 51 3.09 -1.85 -41.71
CA PHE A 51 1.73 -2.25 -41.33
C PHE A 51 1.60 -3.77 -41.23
N ILE A 52 2.09 -4.50 -42.26
CA ILE A 52 2.12 -5.96 -42.24
C ILE A 52 2.94 -6.45 -41.05
N LYS A 53 4.12 -5.88 -40.80
CA LYS A 53 4.96 -6.22 -39.65
C LYS A 53 4.19 -6.10 -38.33
N VAL A 54 3.53 -4.96 -38.10
CA VAL A 54 2.70 -4.73 -36.90
C VAL A 54 1.61 -5.79 -36.76
N LEU A 55 0.86 -6.09 -37.83
CA LEU A 55 -0.18 -7.12 -37.79
C LEU A 55 0.40 -8.51 -37.51
N THR A 56 1.48 -8.90 -38.20
CA THR A 56 2.13 -10.19 -37.99
C THR A 56 2.67 -10.32 -36.56
N SER A 57 3.21 -9.24 -35.98
CA SER A 57 3.65 -9.23 -34.59
C SER A 57 2.50 -9.53 -33.62
N PHE A 58 1.28 -9.04 -33.88
CA PHE A 58 0.13 -9.38 -33.04
C PHE A 58 -0.41 -10.78 -33.27
N ILE A 59 -0.43 -11.25 -34.53
CA ILE A 59 -0.96 -12.57 -34.89
C ILE A 59 -0.09 -13.69 -34.30
N PHE A 60 1.22 -13.51 -34.30
CA PHE A 60 2.17 -14.52 -33.83
C PHE A 60 2.70 -14.29 -32.40
N ALA A 61 2.26 -13.23 -31.72
CA ALA A 61 2.63 -12.99 -30.33
C ALA A 61 2.00 -14.06 -29.42
N ASN A 62 2.80 -14.54 -28.46
CA ASN A 62 2.27 -15.37 -27.38
C ASN A 62 1.50 -14.49 -26.36
N MET A 63 0.82 -15.13 -25.41
CA MET A 63 0.01 -14.41 -24.42
C MET A 63 0.84 -13.45 -23.56
N LYS A 64 2.07 -13.83 -23.18
CA LYS A 64 2.99 -12.98 -22.40
C LYS A 64 3.35 -11.72 -23.19
N ASP A 65 3.68 -11.84 -24.47
CA ASP A 65 4.03 -10.73 -25.37
C ASP A 65 2.83 -9.82 -25.65
N LEU A 66 1.61 -10.38 -25.61
CA LEU A 66 0.38 -9.60 -25.69
C LEU A 66 0.07 -8.85 -24.39
N GLY A 67 0.80 -9.13 -23.30
CA GLY A 67 0.65 -8.46 -22.00
C GLY A 67 -0.21 -9.22 -20.99
N TYR A 68 -0.39 -10.53 -21.17
CA TYR A 68 -0.98 -11.39 -20.15
C TYR A 68 0.06 -11.84 -19.12
N ASP A 69 -0.38 -11.93 -17.87
CA ASP A 69 0.42 -12.42 -16.75
C ASP A 69 0.56 -13.95 -16.81
N PRO A 70 1.79 -14.50 -16.91
CA PRO A 70 2.00 -15.96 -16.90
C PRO A 70 1.77 -16.62 -15.53
N SER A 71 1.62 -15.83 -14.46
CA SER A 71 1.37 -16.33 -13.10
C SER A 71 -0.11 -16.30 -12.70
N LEU A 72 -1.01 -16.04 -13.66
CA LEU A 72 -2.44 -15.93 -13.42
C LEU A 72 -3.23 -16.67 -14.52
N TRP A 73 -4.06 -17.62 -14.10
CA TRP A 73 -4.93 -18.40 -14.98
C TRP A 73 -6.37 -17.95 -14.82
N ARG A 74 -7.05 -17.75 -15.94
CA ARG A 74 -8.50 -17.56 -15.97
C ARG A 74 -9.15 -18.94 -16.11
N ILE A 75 -9.95 -19.32 -15.12
CA ILE A 75 -10.62 -20.63 -15.11
C ILE A 75 -12.01 -20.51 -15.72
N ASP A 76 -12.78 -19.52 -15.27
CA ASP A 76 -14.15 -19.24 -15.73
C ASP A 76 -14.39 -17.72 -15.73
N ASP A 77 -15.60 -17.29 -16.10
CA ASP A 77 -16.00 -15.88 -16.02
C ASP A 77 -15.94 -15.36 -14.59
N GLY A 78 -14.91 -14.54 -14.31
CA GLY A 78 -14.70 -13.90 -13.02
C GLY A 78 -13.93 -14.74 -12.00
N GLN A 79 -13.53 -15.98 -12.34
CA GLN A 79 -12.69 -16.82 -11.47
C GLN A 79 -11.26 -16.95 -12.02
N PHE A 80 -10.31 -16.77 -11.11
CA PHE A 80 -8.89 -16.77 -11.40
C PHE A 80 -8.14 -17.69 -10.45
N VAL A 81 -7.00 -18.20 -10.91
CA VAL A 81 -5.99 -18.83 -10.05
C VAL A 81 -4.73 -18.00 -10.14
N TYR A 82 -4.20 -17.60 -8.98
CA TYR A 82 -2.96 -16.85 -8.85
C TYR A 82 -1.86 -17.76 -8.36
N LYS A 83 -0.67 -17.71 -8.97
CA LYS A 83 0.55 -18.28 -8.39
C LYS A 83 1.26 -17.20 -7.57
N VAL A 84 1.40 -17.43 -6.27
CA VAL A 84 2.06 -16.51 -5.33
C VAL A 84 3.03 -17.31 -4.46
N GLY A 85 4.33 -17.01 -4.55
CA GLY A 85 5.34 -17.70 -3.76
C GLY A 85 5.39 -19.21 -4.02
N GLY A 86 5.16 -19.66 -5.25
CA GLY A 86 5.16 -21.09 -5.60
C GLY A 86 3.89 -21.87 -5.23
N LYS A 87 2.94 -21.24 -4.53
CA LYS A 87 1.61 -21.81 -4.22
C LYS A 87 0.54 -21.24 -5.14
N PHE A 88 -0.58 -21.94 -5.28
CA PHE A 88 -1.70 -21.54 -6.12
C PHE A 88 -2.93 -21.19 -5.29
N PHE A 89 -3.62 -20.12 -5.67
CA PHE A 89 -4.77 -19.59 -4.95
C PHE A 89 -5.93 -19.33 -5.91
N LYS A 90 -7.02 -20.09 -5.77
CA LYS A 90 -8.24 -19.89 -6.55
C LYS A 90 -9.12 -18.82 -5.88
N THR A 91 -9.61 -17.85 -6.66
CA THR A 91 -10.54 -16.84 -6.18
C THR A 91 -11.93 -17.42 -5.95
N GLU A 92 -12.54 -17.10 -4.81
CA GLU A 92 -13.94 -17.41 -4.50
C GLU A 92 -14.84 -16.17 -4.61
N ALA A 93 -14.36 -15.01 -4.13
CA ALA A 93 -15.12 -13.76 -4.15
C ALA A 93 -14.19 -12.54 -4.21
N ILE A 94 -14.69 -11.43 -4.75
CA ILE A 94 -14.01 -10.14 -4.68
C ILE A 94 -14.45 -9.42 -3.40
N LEU A 95 -13.50 -9.01 -2.57
CA LEU A 95 -13.74 -8.28 -1.32
C LEU A 95 -13.65 -6.77 -1.55
N LYS A 96 -12.65 -6.32 -2.32
CA LYS A 96 -12.44 -4.90 -2.64
C LYS A 96 -11.98 -4.75 -4.08
N HIS A 97 -12.63 -3.84 -4.80
CA HIS A 97 -12.23 -3.47 -6.16
C HIS A 97 -12.28 -1.96 -6.32
N HIS A 98 -11.10 -1.35 -6.48
CA HIS A 98 -10.98 0.09 -6.72
C HIS A 98 -10.59 0.35 -8.18
N PRO A 99 -11.58 0.53 -9.09
CA PRO A 99 -11.29 0.94 -10.45
C PRO A 99 -10.78 2.38 -10.41
N SER A 100 -9.48 2.58 -10.66
CA SER A 100 -8.93 3.93 -10.78
C SER A 100 -9.30 4.52 -12.14
N LEU A 101 -9.64 5.81 -12.16
CA LEU A 101 -9.92 6.54 -13.41
C LEU A 101 -8.65 6.79 -14.24
N ARG A 102 -7.46 6.55 -13.68
CA ARG A 102 -6.15 6.77 -14.31
C ARG A 102 -5.44 5.45 -14.51
N ILE A 103 -4.98 5.15 -15.73
CA ILE A 103 -4.24 3.93 -16.06
C ILE A 103 -3.07 3.64 -15.08
N PRO A 104 -2.22 4.60 -14.68
CA PRO A 104 -1.12 4.37 -13.74
C PRO A 104 -1.53 4.42 -12.24
N GLY A 105 -2.73 3.96 -11.90
CA GLY A 105 -3.16 3.81 -10.49
C GLY A 105 -2.54 2.59 -9.80
N ARG A 106 -2.92 2.33 -8.55
CA ARG A 106 -2.52 1.10 -7.83
C ARG A 106 -3.27 -0.15 -8.29
N ALA A 107 -4.47 0.05 -8.84
CA ALA A 107 -5.34 -1.01 -9.33
C ALA A 107 -5.52 -2.15 -8.32
N THR A 108 -5.63 -1.79 -7.04
CA THR A 108 -5.73 -2.72 -5.93
C THR A 108 -6.98 -3.58 -6.05
N ARG A 109 -6.79 -4.89 -5.96
CA ARG A 109 -7.84 -5.90 -5.87
C ARG A 109 -7.60 -6.74 -4.63
N ILE A 110 -8.67 -6.99 -3.88
CA ILE A 110 -8.64 -7.87 -2.74
C ILE A 110 -9.63 -8.99 -2.99
N TRP A 111 -9.16 -10.23 -2.92
CA TRP A 111 -9.91 -11.44 -3.20
C TRP A 111 -9.97 -12.30 -1.94
N ARG A 112 -11.12 -12.93 -1.71
CA ARG A 112 -11.19 -14.13 -0.89
C ARG A 112 -10.73 -15.30 -1.76
N VAL A 113 -9.78 -16.08 -1.26
CA VAL A 113 -9.16 -17.18 -2.01
C VAL A 113 -9.09 -18.46 -1.18
N ILE A 114 -8.96 -19.59 -1.87
CA ILE A 114 -8.61 -20.89 -1.29
C ILE A 114 -7.31 -21.38 -1.93
N GLU A 115 -6.49 -22.07 -1.15
CA GLU A 115 -5.28 -22.72 -1.66
C GLU A 115 -5.68 -23.94 -2.50
N VAL A 116 -5.01 -24.11 -3.64
CA VAL A 116 -5.25 -25.21 -4.58
C VAL A 116 -3.92 -25.82 -4.98
N GLU A 117 -3.93 -27.08 -5.37
CA GLU A 117 -2.77 -27.76 -5.95
C GLU A 117 -2.91 -27.81 -7.47
N GLN A 118 -1.78 -27.65 -8.16
CA GLN A 118 -1.72 -27.84 -9.61
C GLN A 118 -1.59 -29.33 -9.90
N ALA A 119 -2.51 -29.87 -10.70
CA ALA A 119 -2.48 -31.21 -11.23
C ALA A 119 -2.45 -31.18 -12.77
N GLY A 120 -1.87 -32.21 -13.40
CA GLY A 120 -1.77 -32.32 -14.86
C GLY A 120 -0.61 -31.52 -15.47
N ASP A 121 -0.65 -31.35 -16.79
CA ASP A 121 0.45 -30.77 -17.57
C ASP A 121 0.57 -29.25 -17.36
N GLU A 122 1.80 -28.72 -17.48
CA GLU A 122 2.07 -27.29 -17.32
C GLU A 122 1.34 -26.40 -18.34
N GLU A 123 1.05 -26.94 -19.53
CA GLU A 123 0.38 -26.21 -20.61
C GLU A 123 -1.15 -26.10 -20.37
N HIS A 124 -1.74 -27.07 -19.67
CA HIS A 124 -3.17 -27.12 -19.37
C HIS A 124 -3.42 -27.54 -17.91
N PRO A 125 -3.02 -26.69 -16.94
CA PRO A 125 -3.09 -27.05 -15.54
C PRO A 125 -4.54 -27.21 -15.08
N ARG A 126 -4.79 -28.27 -14.31
CA ARG A 126 -6.00 -28.39 -13.49
C ARG A 126 -5.67 -27.95 -12.08
N PHE A 127 -6.63 -27.34 -11.41
CA PHE A 127 -6.47 -26.87 -10.04
C PHE A 127 -7.46 -27.56 -9.14
N GLU A 128 -6.93 -28.37 -8.23
CA GLU A 128 -7.72 -29.16 -7.29
C GLU A 128 -7.70 -28.50 -5.92
N ARG A 129 -8.86 -28.46 -5.27
CA ARG A 129 -9.00 -27.80 -3.97
C ARG A 129 -8.22 -28.57 -2.91
N LEU A 130 -7.37 -27.86 -2.16
CA LEU A 130 -6.82 -28.39 -0.92
C LEU A 130 -7.83 -28.16 0.22
N ASP A 131 -7.89 -29.08 1.17
CA ASP A 131 -8.66 -28.93 2.41
C ASP A 131 -8.00 -27.83 3.28
N GLY A 132 -8.24 -26.58 2.90
CA GLY A 132 -7.64 -25.39 3.49
C GLY A 132 -8.70 -24.36 3.90
N VAL A 133 -8.36 -23.61 4.93
CA VAL A 133 -9.16 -22.44 5.33
C VAL A 133 -9.07 -21.34 4.27
N PRO A 134 -10.15 -20.58 4.04
CA PRO A 134 -10.11 -19.41 3.17
C PRO A 134 -9.06 -18.39 3.65
N LYS A 135 -8.45 -17.70 2.69
CA LYS A 135 -7.42 -16.68 2.87
C LYS A 135 -7.80 -15.42 2.09
N VAL A 136 -7.04 -14.34 2.27
CA VAL A 136 -7.21 -13.10 1.49
C VAL A 136 -5.99 -12.89 0.59
N LEU A 137 -6.21 -12.64 -0.70
CA LEU A 137 -5.16 -12.24 -1.65
C LEU A 137 -5.32 -10.77 -2.01
N LYS A 138 -4.28 -9.97 -1.77
CA LYS A 138 -4.18 -8.57 -2.23
C LYS A 138 -3.24 -8.51 -3.42
N ASP A 139 -3.74 -7.98 -4.53
CA ASP A 139 -2.99 -7.72 -5.77
C ASP A 139 -2.98 -6.21 -6.03
N CYS A 140 -1.81 -5.59 -6.11
CA CYS A 140 -1.67 -4.16 -6.34
C CYS A 140 -0.40 -3.80 -7.14
N TRP A 141 -0.37 -2.57 -7.65
CA TRP A 141 0.76 -1.99 -8.38
C TRP A 141 1.35 -0.85 -7.58
N ILE A 142 2.59 -1.01 -7.13
CA ILE A 142 3.33 -0.01 -6.37
C ILE A 142 4.50 0.51 -7.20
N ASN A 143 5.04 1.67 -6.82
CA ASN A 143 6.25 2.18 -7.46
C ASN A 143 7.40 1.17 -7.27
N GLU A 144 8.26 1.04 -8.27
CA GLU A 144 9.32 0.03 -8.28
C GLU A 144 10.28 0.19 -7.09
N ASP A 145 10.54 1.43 -6.69
CA ASP A 145 11.37 1.81 -5.55
C ASP A 145 10.62 1.79 -4.20
N ALA A 146 9.30 1.57 -4.20
CA ALA A 146 8.54 1.48 -2.96
C ALA A 146 8.77 0.13 -2.26
N LYS A 147 8.87 0.18 -0.93
CA LYS A 147 8.81 -1.00 -0.09
C LYS A 147 7.42 -1.65 -0.22
N THR A 148 7.40 -2.97 -0.24
CA THR A 148 6.17 -3.76 -0.13
C THR A 148 5.63 -3.70 1.30
N GLU A 149 4.33 -3.95 1.46
CA GLU A 149 3.69 -4.02 2.78
C GLU A 149 4.34 -5.10 3.68
N ARG A 150 4.82 -6.20 3.11
CA ARG A 150 5.62 -7.21 3.83
C ARG A 150 6.93 -6.65 4.37
N GLU A 151 7.66 -5.89 3.57
CA GLU A 151 8.93 -5.30 4.00
C GLU A 151 8.70 -4.26 5.11
N ILE A 152 7.66 -3.43 4.97
CA ILE A 152 7.27 -2.46 5.99
C ILE A 152 6.88 -3.16 7.30
N GLN A 153 6.02 -4.18 7.23
CA GLN A 153 5.61 -4.96 8.39
C GLN A 153 6.81 -5.62 9.08
N ARG A 154 7.73 -6.23 8.30
CA ARG A 154 8.97 -6.82 8.82
C ARG A 154 9.82 -5.78 9.55
N ASP A 155 9.97 -4.58 8.99
CA ASP A 155 10.76 -3.52 9.62
C ASP A 155 10.13 -3.09 10.97
N ILE A 156 8.81 -2.94 11.02
CA ILE A 156 8.07 -2.64 12.26
C ILE A 156 8.25 -3.77 13.29
N PHE A 157 8.05 -5.02 12.88
CA PHE A 157 8.14 -6.18 13.79
C PHE A 157 9.56 -6.40 14.32
N ASN A 158 10.59 -6.15 13.50
CA ASN A 158 11.97 -6.22 13.96
C ASN A 158 12.25 -5.19 15.06
N ARG A 159 11.69 -3.97 14.94
CA ARG A 159 11.81 -2.94 15.98
C ARG A 159 11.06 -3.32 17.25
N LEU A 160 9.82 -3.79 17.13
CA LEU A 160 9.01 -4.23 18.27
C LEU A 160 9.66 -5.41 19.01
N LYS A 161 10.19 -6.38 18.27
CA LYS A 161 10.96 -7.48 18.83
C LYS A 161 12.18 -6.98 19.60
N GLY A 162 12.97 -6.09 19.00
CA GLY A 162 14.14 -5.50 19.66
C GLY A 162 13.78 -4.71 20.92
N LEU A 163 12.67 -3.95 20.90
CA LEU A 163 12.17 -3.22 22.07
C LEU A 163 11.73 -4.19 23.18
N LYS A 164 11.02 -5.27 22.84
CA LYS A 164 10.62 -6.32 23.78
C LYS A 164 11.84 -6.98 24.44
N GLU A 165 12.84 -7.35 23.64
CA GLU A 165 14.08 -7.95 24.14
C GLU A 165 14.86 -6.96 25.02
N TYR A 166 14.98 -5.70 24.62
CA TYR A 166 15.64 -4.66 25.39
C TYR A 166 15.04 -4.52 26.79
N ARG A 167 13.71 -4.52 26.92
CA ARG A 167 13.04 -4.35 28.21
C ARG A 167 13.16 -5.56 29.11
N LEU A 168 13.07 -6.77 28.56
CA LEU A 168 13.31 -8.01 29.32
C LEU A 168 14.73 -8.07 29.91
N HIS A 169 15.75 -7.64 29.17
CA HIS A 169 17.14 -7.71 29.63
C HIS A 169 17.60 -6.48 30.40
N SER A 170 16.87 -5.36 30.34
CA SER A 170 17.19 -4.14 31.10
C SER A 170 16.99 -4.28 32.60
N GLU A 171 16.17 -5.27 33.04
CA GLU A 171 15.98 -5.58 34.46
C GLU A 171 17.05 -6.56 35.01
N GLU A 172 17.71 -7.37 34.17
CA GLU A 172 18.67 -8.40 34.60
C GLU A 172 20.15 -8.04 34.37
N VAL A 173 20.50 -7.07 33.51
CA VAL A 173 21.91 -6.78 33.17
C VAL A 173 22.22 -5.28 33.20
N GLN A 174 22.67 -4.78 34.35
CA GLN A 174 23.33 -3.48 34.49
C GLN A 174 24.81 -3.48 34.02
N GLN A 175 25.31 -4.53 33.36
CA GLN A 175 26.76 -4.72 33.22
C GLN A 175 27.40 -4.77 31.82
N ASP A 176 26.68 -4.58 30.70
CA ASP A 176 27.35 -4.48 29.38
C ASP A 176 26.65 -3.54 28.37
N VAL A 177 26.50 -2.26 28.74
CA VAL A 177 25.70 -1.25 28.02
C VAL A 177 26.39 -0.69 26.75
N SER A 178 27.34 -1.41 26.14
CA SER A 178 28.07 -0.95 24.95
C SER A 178 27.55 -1.47 23.60
N GLU A 179 26.70 -2.50 23.59
CA GLU A 179 26.26 -3.15 22.34
C GLU A 179 24.82 -2.84 21.90
N ASN A 180 24.01 -2.17 22.72
CA ASN A 180 22.63 -1.87 22.34
C ASN A 180 22.56 -0.79 21.25
N PRO A 181 21.95 -1.08 20.07
CA PRO A 181 21.80 -0.11 19.00
C PRO A 181 21.12 1.16 19.50
N GLY A 182 21.65 2.34 19.12
CA GLY A 182 21.16 3.64 19.62
C GLY A 182 19.65 3.86 19.42
N TYR A 183 19.06 3.20 18.43
CA TYR A 183 17.63 3.28 18.16
C TYR A 183 16.74 2.58 19.21
N LEU A 184 17.23 1.56 19.91
CA LEU A 184 16.45 0.89 20.97
C LEU A 184 16.24 1.80 22.18
N LYS A 185 17.26 2.61 22.51
CA LYS A 185 17.15 3.64 23.55
C LYS A 185 16.10 4.68 23.18
N GLU A 186 16.04 5.07 21.90
CA GLU A 186 15.03 5.99 21.41
C GLU A 186 13.62 5.39 21.46
N ASP A 187 13.44 4.15 21.01
CA ASP A 187 12.13 3.47 21.07
C ASP A 187 11.64 3.34 22.51
N ASN A 188 12.52 2.95 23.44
CA ASN A 188 12.19 2.89 24.85
C ASN A 188 11.87 4.28 25.43
N ALA A 189 12.56 5.34 25.00
CA ALA A 189 12.24 6.71 25.41
C ALA A 189 10.88 7.18 24.88
N ASN A 190 10.52 6.85 23.63
CA ASN A 190 9.20 7.14 23.08
C ASN A 190 8.11 6.46 23.91
N LEU A 191 8.36 5.22 24.33
CA LEU A 191 7.45 4.46 25.18
C LEU A 191 7.32 5.06 26.58
N GLU A 192 8.42 5.34 27.29
CA GLU A 192 8.32 5.95 28.63
C GLU A 192 7.61 7.30 28.59
N LYS A 193 7.74 8.06 27.49
CA LYS A 193 6.95 9.27 27.26
C LYS A 193 5.45 8.99 27.12
N LEU A 194 5.06 7.94 26.39
CA LEU A 194 3.67 7.48 26.31
C LEU A 194 3.13 7.09 27.68
N LEU A 195 3.88 6.29 28.44
CA LEU A 195 3.49 5.82 29.76
C LEU A 195 3.30 6.99 30.74
N ALA A 196 4.22 7.96 30.75
CA ALA A 196 4.12 9.16 31.58
C ALA A 196 2.88 10.01 31.23
N THR A 197 2.62 10.21 29.94
CA THR A 197 1.45 10.97 29.48
C THR A 197 0.14 10.28 29.86
N ALA A 198 0.08 8.95 29.75
CA ALA A 198 -1.09 8.17 30.15
C ALA A 198 -1.38 8.26 31.66
N GLN A 199 -0.33 8.33 32.51
CA GLN A 199 -0.48 8.54 33.95
C GLN A 199 -1.09 9.91 34.27
N GLU A 200 -0.70 10.96 33.56
CA GLU A 200 -1.24 12.32 33.74
C GLU A 200 -2.71 12.41 33.29
N ILE A 201 -3.10 11.68 32.25
CA ILE A 201 -4.46 11.70 31.70
C ILE A 201 -5.44 10.88 32.54
N SER A 202 -4.96 10.01 33.44
CA SER A 202 -5.78 9.09 34.25
C SER A 202 -7.06 9.76 34.77
N LEU A 203 -8.14 9.55 34.02
CA LEU A 203 -9.39 10.26 34.18
C LEU A 203 -9.97 9.82 35.52
N SER A 204 -10.34 10.77 36.37
CA SER A 204 -10.95 10.50 37.66
C SER A 204 -12.09 9.49 37.53
N GLY A 205 -11.87 8.24 37.95
CA GLY A 205 -12.89 7.18 37.96
C GLY A 205 -12.61 5.93 37.12
N VAL A 206 -11.54 5.88 36.30
CA VAL A 206 -11.15 4.65 35.56
C VAL A 206 -9.78 4.18 36.04
N ASN A 207 -9.75 3.04 36.75
CA ASN A 207 -8.49 2.39 37.12
C ASN A 207 -7.98 1.55 35.94
N PHE A 208 -7.32 2.20 34.97
CA PHE A 208 -6.72 1.55 33.80
C PHE A 208 -5.20 1.55 33.92
N ASP A 209 -4.59 0.38 34.01
CA ASP A 209 -3.13 0.25 34.02
C ASP A 209 -2.60 0.24 32.57
N PHE A 210 -2.21 1.43 32.10
CA PHE A 210 -1.65 1.59 30.77
C PHE A 210 -0.31 0.87 30.59
N ARG A 211 0.47 0.70 31.67
CA ARG A 211 1.76 -0.01 31.61
C ARG A 211 1.51 -1.50 31.40
N GLU A 212 0.68 -2.11 32.24
CA GLU A 212 0.29 -3.53 32.07
C GLU A 212 -0.34 -3.78 30.70
N TRP A 213 -1.26 -2.91 30.27
CA TRP A 213 -1.88 -3.01 28.95
C TRP A 213 -0.84 -2.99 27.82
N PHE A 214 0.10 -2.05 27.85
CA PHE A 214 1.13 -1.96 26.82
C PHE A 214 2.11 -3.15 26.86
N GLU A 215 2.51 -3.65 28.04
CA GLU A 215 3.33 -4.88 28.11
C GLU A 215 2.63 -6.05 27.44
N ASN A 216 1.31 -6.19 27.66
CA ASN A 216 0.51 -7.22 27.01
C ASN A 216 0.43 -7.03 25.49
N LEU A 217 0.26 -5.79 25.01
CA LEU A 217 0.34 -5.47 23.58
C LEU A 217 1.70 -5.85 22.99
N LEU A 218 2.80 -5.45 23.63
CA LEU A 218 4.16 -5.75 23.18
C LEU A 218 4.46 -7.25 23.29
N GLY A 219 3.82 -7.95 24.24
CA GLY A 219 3.87 -9.39 24.40
C GLY A 219 3.40 -10.14 23.15
N ASP A 220 2.30 -9.67 22.54
CA ASP A 220 1.59 -10.31 21.43
C ASP A 220 1.35 -9.37 20.23
N TYR A 221 2.33 -8.52 19.92
CA TYR A 221 2.16 -7.46 18.91
C TYR A 221 1.71 -7.98 17.53
N THR A 222 2.03 -9.22 17.18
CA THR A 222 1.67 -9.80 15.88
C THR A 222 0.17 -9.97 15.70
N SER A 223 -0.61 -10.12 16.79
CA SER A 223 -2.03 -10.42 16.73
C SER A 223 -2.92 -9.22 16.41
N TYR A 224 -2.32 -8.03 16.30
CA TYR A 224 -2.95 -6.75 15.97
C TYR A 224 -2.75 -6.34 14.49
N PHE A 225 -2.03 -7.14 13.71
CA PHE A 225 -1.79 -6.93 12.28
C PHE A 225 -2.12 -8.20 11.49
N LEU A 226 -2.36 -8.06 10.18
CA LEU A 226 -2.60 -9.22 9.31
C LEU A 226 -1.35 -10.10 9.19
N THR A 227 -1.51 -11.42 9.30
CA THR A 227 -0.44 -12.38 9.10
C THR A 227 -0.23 -12.66 7.61
N ILE A 228 0.94 -12.30 7.09
CA ILE A 228 1.25 -12.50 5.67
C ILE A 228 1.82 -13.90 5.43
N ASP A 229 1.01 -14.77 4.83
CA ASP A 229 1.28 -16.19 4.57
C ASP A 229 2.11 -16.46 3.30
N SER A 230 2.47 -15.41 2.54
CA SER A 230 3.31 -15.63 1.36
C SER A 230 4.66 -16.23 1.79
N PRO A 231 5.12 -17.34 1.20
CA PRO A 231 6.47 -17.81 1.47
C PRO A 231 7.45 -16.75 0.99
N ALA A 232 8.54 -16.58 1.75
CA ALA A 232 9.58 -15.61 1.46
C ALA A 232 10.15 -15.86 0.06
N LEU A 233 9.91 -14.91 -0.84
CA LEU A 233 10.77 -14.43 -1.92
C LEU A 233 9.97 -13.36 -2.68
N PRO A 234 10.60 -12.28 -3.17
CA PRO A 234 10.01 -11.54 -4.28
C PRO A 234 9.72 -12.55 -5.39
N PHE A 235 8.57 -12.44 -6.04
CA PHE A 235 8.49 -12.98 -7.39
C PHE A 235 9.49 -12.16 -8.19
N ASP A 236 10.71 -12.69 -8.36
CA ASP A 236 11.55 -12.29 -9.47
C ASP A 236 10.68 -12.61 -10.68
N LEU A 237 10.09 -11.57 -11.27
CA LEU A 237 10.06 -11.53 -12.72
C LEU A 237 11.50 -11.81 -13.09
N ALA A 238 11.79 -13.04 -13.50
CA ALA A 238 13.08 -13.38 -14.04
C ALA A 238 13.49 -12.19 -14.89
N THR A 239 14.58 -11.53 -14.51
CA THR A 239 15.40 -10.75 -15.42
C THR A 239 15.91 -11.77 -16.43
N ASP A 240 15.00 -12.23 -17.28
CA ASP A 240 15.34 -12.83 -18.53
C ASP A 240 15.79 -11.62 -19.34
N ASP A 241 17.08 -11.59 -19.67
CA ASP A 241 17.80 -10.57 -20.43
C ASP A 241 17.21 -10.33 -21.85
N GLY A 242 15.98 -10.75 -22.10
CA GLY A 242 15.15 -10.34 -23.22
C GLY A 242 14.24 -9.18 -22.84
N THR A 243 14.80 -8.04 -22.41
CA THR A 243 14.15 -6.80 -22.83
C THR A 243 14.16 -6.85 -24.36
N PRO A 244 13.02 -6.76 -25.06
CA PRO A 244 13.12 -6.35 -26.46
C PRO A 244 13.81 -4.99 -26.38
N GLU A 245 15.03 -4.88 -26.90
CA GLU A 245 15.70 -3.62 -27.16
C GLU A 245 14.78 -2.80 -28.08
N THR A 246 13.77 -2.19 -27.48
CA THR A 246 13.06 -1.07 -28.04
C THR A 246 13.92 0.09 -27.60
N THR A 247 14.85 0.46 -28.48
CA THR A 247 15.64 1.68 -28.35
C THR A 247 14.66 2.86 -28.40
N PHE A 248 13.99 3.15 -27.29
CA PHE A 248 13.25 4.38 -27.11
C PHE A 248 14.30 5.48 -26.96
N LYS A 249 14.77 6.01 -28.09
CA LYS A 249 15.41 7.31 -28.09
C LYS A 249 14.34 8.32 -27.70
N GLU A 250 14.54 9.00 -26.58
CA GLU A 250 13.79 10.23 -26.27
C GLU A 250 14.01 11.23 -27.40
N HIS A 251 13.13 11.24 -28.39
CA HIS A 251 13.08 12.28 -29.40
C HIS A 251 11.95 13.25 -29.08
N ARG A 252 12.33 14.32 -28.38
CA ARG A 252 11.55 15.56 -28.31
C ARG A 252 11.28 16.02 -29.74
N SER A 253 10.02 15.95 -30.15
CA SER A 253 9.61 16.45 -31.46
C SER A 253 9.62 18.00 -31.47
N PRO A 254 10.05 18.66 -32.55
CA PRO A 254 9.97 20.11 -32.67
C PRO A 254 8.52 20.59 -32.83
N PRO A 255 8.21 21.87 -32.52
CA PRO A 255 6.84 22.37 -32.48
C PRO A 255 6.32 22.61 -33.91
N HIS A 256 5.49 21.71 -34.43
CA HIS A 256 4.76 21.96 -35.68
C HIS A 256 3.32 22.43 -35.44
N HIS A 257 3.03 23.57 -36.05
CA HIS A 257 1.78 24.29 -36.07
C HIS A 257 0.67 23.49 -36.76
N GLY A 258 -0.45 23.27 -36.06
CA GLY A 258 -1.61 22.55 -36.58
C GLY A 258 -2.63 22.29 -35.47
N ARG A 259 -3.11 23.37 -34.87
CA ARG A 259 -3.99 23.37 -33.68
C ARG A 259 -5.42 22.99 -34.10
N ILE A 260 -5.88 21.79 -33.74
CA ILE A 260 -7.30 21.58 -33.43
C ILE A 260 -7.42 21.77 -31.92
N GLN A 261 -8.00 22.90 -31.51
CA GLN A 261 -8.31 23.21 -30.12
C GLN A 261 -9.39 22.28 -29.60
N LEU A 262 -9.00 21.37 -28.72
CA LEU A 262 -9.77 20.96 -27.56
C LEU A 262 -8.74 20.91 -26.42
N TYR A 263 -9.15 21.29 -25.20
CA TYR A 263 -8.32 21.56 -24.01
C TYR A 263 -7.73 22.98 -23.95
N ASP A 264 -8.52 23.88 -23.37
CA ASP A 264 -8.04 25.16 -22.85
C ASP A 264 -7.08 24.92 -21.67
N ALA A 265 -5.94 25.62 -21.76
CA ALA A 265 -4.98 26.02 -20.73
C ALA A 265 -4.85 25.15 -19.46
N LEU A 266 -3.87 24.24 -19.46
CA LEU A 266 -3.11 23.97 -18.23
C LEU A 266 -2.13 25.14 -17.99
N PRO A 267 -1.97 25.63 -16.75
CA PRO A 267 -1.04 26.73 -16.45
C PRO A 267 0.40 26.35 -16.84
N ASN A 268 1.08 27.28 -17.53
CA ASN A 268 2.50 27.19 -17.83
C ASN A 268 3.30 27.01 -16.53
N GLY A 269 3.99 25.88 -16.40
CA GLY A 269 4.80 25.55 -15.23
C GLY A 269 4.79 24.07 -14.82
N ALA A 270 3.99 23.22 -15.47
CA ALA A 270 4.03 21.78 -15.21
C ALA A 270 5.39 21.20 -15.66
N SER A 271 6.27 20.96 -14.69
CA SER A 271 7.44 20.11 -14.87
C SER A 271 7.03 18.81 -15.58
N ASP A 272 7.82 18.41 -16.57
CA ASP A 272 7.69 17.13 -17.26
C ASP A 272 7.47 16.03 -16.23
N ARG A 273 6.37 15.26 -16.34
CA ARG A 273 6.05 14.25 -15.32
C ARG A 273 7.12 13.16 -15.39
N SER A 274 7.98 13.09 -14.38
CA SER A 274 8.93 11.99 -14.23
C SER A 274 8.16 10.68 -14.19
N PHE A 275 8.34 9.86 -15.22
CA PHE A 275 7.82 8.51 -15.25
C PHE A 275 8.37 7.73 -14.05
N THR A 276 7.50 7.15 -13.24
CA THR A 276 7.91 6.25 -12.14
C THR A 276 7.50 4.83 -12.53
N PRO A 277 8.48 3.95 -12.80
CA PRO A 277 8.20 2.53 -13.02
C PRO A 277 7.39 1.93 -11.87
N LYS A 278 6.51 0.99 -12.18
CA LYS A 278 5.73 0.24 -11.20
C LYS A 278 6.04 -1.26 -11.27
N LYS A 279 6.00 -1.89 -10.12
CA LYS A 279 6.03 -3.34 -9.95
C LYS A 279 4.71 -3.84 -9.39
N GLN A 280 4.32 -5.04 -9.78
CA GLN A 280 3.17 -5.71 -9.19
C GLN A 280 3.57 -6.37 -7.87
N CYS A 281 2.71 -6.28 -6.86
CA CYS A 281 2.88 -6.89 -5.57
C CYS A 281 1.65 -7.74 -5.24
N ARG A 282 1.89 -8.99 -4.85
CA ARG A 282 0.84 -9.93 -4.42
C ARG A 282 1.17 -10.45 -3.04
N LEU A 283 0.22 -10.27 -2.12
CA LEU A 283 0.32 -10.74 -0.75
C LEU A 283 -0.88 -11.63 -0.45
N VAL A 284 -0.64 -12.67 0.36
CA VAL A 284 -1.68 -13.57 0.86
C VAL A 284 -1.69 -13.43 2.37
N PHE A 285 -2.85 -13.14 2.94
CA PHE A 285 -3.08 -13.00 4.37
C PHE A 285 -3.88 -14.19 4.89
N LYS A 286 -3.56 -14.64 6.11
CA LYS A 286 -4.23 -15.78 6.73
C LYS A 286 -5.66 -15.45 7.15
N GLU A 287 -5.83 -14.27 7.72
CA GLU A 287 -7.08 -13.83 8.31
C GLU A 287 -8.05 -13.36 7.22
N VAL A 288 -9.29 -13.84 7.29
CA VAL A 288 -10.41 -13.30 6.52
C VAL A 288 -11.23 -12.44 7.46
N CYS A 289 -11.08 -11.13 7.30
CA CYS A 289 -11.74 -10.12 8.13
C CYS A 289 -12.82 -9.39 7.33
N HIS A 290 -13.68 -8.67 8.04
CA HIS A 290 -14.53 -7.63 7.46
C HIS A 290 -14.11 -6.25 7.98
N SER A 291 -14.44 -5.21 7.22
CA SER A 291 -14.10 -3.83 7.56
C SER A 291 -15.09 -3.25 8.57
N PHE A 292 -14.70 -2.18 9.27
CA PHE A 292 -15.62 -1.46 10.17
C PHE A 292 -16.86 -0.96 9.43
N SER A 293 -16.74 -0.62 8.15
CA SER A 293 -17.88 -0.16 7.34
C SER A 293 -18.98 -1.20 7.13
N GLU A 294 -18.68 -2.48 7.37
CA GLU A 294 -19.61 -3.60 7.22
C GLU A 294 -20.21 -4.05 8.56
N GLU A 295 -19.60 -3.67 9.68
CA GLU A 295 -20.05 -4.03 11.01
C GLU A 295 -21.21 -3.15 11.49
N ARG A 296 -22.16 -3.76 12.19
CA ARG A 296 -23.33 -3.06 12.76
C ARG A 296 -23.41 -3.19 14.27
N ASP A 297 -22.66 -4.12 14.87
CA ASP A 297 -22.60 -4.24 16.31
C ASP A 297 -21.61 -3.23 16.89
N PHE A 298 -22.14 -2.24 17.60
CA PHE A 298 -21.35 -1.20 18.25
C PHE A 298 -20.34 -1.77 19.25
N LYS A 299 -20.66 -2.88 19.94
CA LYS A 299 -19.73 -3.53 20.87
C LYS A 299 -18.51 -4.07 20.13
N HIS A 300 -18.71 -4.69 18.96
CA HIS A 300 -17.62 -5.16 18.12
C HIS A 300 -16.75 -4.01 17.61
N ILE A 301 -17.38 -2.91 17.18
CA ILE A 301 -16.65 -1.71 16.73
C ILE A 301 -15.80 -1.16 17.87
N VAL A 302 -16.35 -0.97 19.07
CA VAL A 302 -15.59 -0.44 20.22
C VAL A 302 -14.43 -1.36 20.60
N GLN A 303 -14.66 -2.68 20.68
CA GLN A 303 -13.62 -3.65 21.00
C GLN A 303 -12.51 -3.67 19.95
N ALA A 304 -12.86 -3.77 18.67
CA ALA A 304 -11.90 -3.81 17.58
C ALA A 304 -11.14 -2.48 17.46
N SER A 305 -11.78 -1.37 17.78
CA SER A 305 -11.12 -0.08 17.75
C SER A 305 -10.06 0.06 18.84
N PHE A 306 -10.32 -0.50 20.03
CA PHE A 306 -9.34 -0.53 21.11
C PHE A 306 -8.08 -1.31 20.71
N ASP A 307 -8.26 -2.47 20.08
CA ASP A 307 -7.15 -3.26 19.50
C ASP A 307 -6.40 -2.49 18.40
N CYS A 308 -7.12 -1.78 17.52
CA CYS A 308 -6.50 -0.96 16.47
C CYS A 308 -5.72 0.24 17.03
N VAL A 309 -6.21 0.88 18.09
CA VAL A 309 -5.44 1.90 18.83
C VAL A 309 -4.18 1.26 19.44
N GLY A 310 -4.28 0.04 19.98
CA GLY A 310 -3.12 -0.72 20.44
C GLY A 310 -2.07 -0.91 19.33
N ALA A 311 -2.50 -1.30 18.13
CA ALA A 311 -1.62 -1.43 16.95
C ALA A 311 -0.93 -0.09 16.59
N MET A 312 -1.67 1.02 16.65
CA MET A 312 -1.14 2.36 16.41
C MET A 312 -0.11 2.78 17.48
N VAL A 313 -0.38 2.49 18.75
CA VAL A 313 0.55 2.75 19.87
C VAL A 313 1.82 1.92 19.70
N LEU A 314 1.71 0.65 19.30
CA LEU A 314 2.85 -0.20 18.95
C LEU A 314 3.68 0.43 17.83
N MET A 315 3.07 0.80 16.70
CA MET A 315 3.79 1.47 15.60
C MET A 315 4.50 2.74 16.07
N TYR A 316 3.80 3.60 16.83
CA TYR A 316 4.36 4.86 17.32
C TYR A 316 5.54 4.66 18.27
N SER A 317 5.47 3.66 19.16
CA SER A 317 6.56 3.35 20.10
C SER A 317 7.89 3.08 19.40
N VAL A 318 7.83 2.53 18.18
CA VAL A 318 9.00 2.25 17.33
C VAL A 318 9.19 3.26 16.19
N GLY A 319 8.57 4.44 16.30
CA GLY A 319 8.76 5.55 15.38
C GLY A 319 8.05 5.43 14.03
N TRP A 320 7.12 4.49 13.87
CA TRP A 320 6.33 4.30 12.66
C TRP A 320 4.95 4.97 12.75
N ILE A 321 4.49 5.50 11.62
CA ILE A 321 3.20 6.19 11.46
C ILE A 321 2.49 5.52 10.29
N HIS A 322 1.20 5.19 10.44
CA HIS A 322 0.41 4.47 9.44
C HIS A 322 0.05 5.35 8.24
N ARG A 323 -0.39 6.59 8.50
CA ARG A 323 -0.73 7.63 7.50
C ARG A 323 -1.95 7.35 6.62
N ASP A 324 -2.73 6.32 6.91
CA ASP A 324 -3.92 5.93 6.11
C ASP A 324 -4.99 5.24 6.97
N ILE A 325 -5.27 5.80 8.15
CA ILE A 325 -6.34 5.31 9.02
C ILE A 325 -7.70 5.63 8.39
N SER A 326 -8.53 4.60 8.21
CA SER A 326 -9.89 4.73 7.69
C SER A 326 -10.72 3.48 8.01
N VAL A 327 -12.05 3.58 7.94
CA VAL A 327 -12.99 2.45 8.14
C VAL A 327 -12.70 1.23 7.25
N GLY A 328 -12.00 1.40 6.13
CA GLY A 328 -11.65 0.31 5.20
C GLY A 328 -10.33 -0.40 5.52
N ASN A 329 -9.54 0.15 6.46
CA ASN A 329 -8.24 -0.37 6.89
C ASN A 329 -8.27 -0.82 8.37
N LEU A 330 -9.32 -0.46 9.11
CA LEU A 330 -9.65 -1.05 10.40
C LEU A 330 -10.51 -2.30 10.17
N LEU A 331 -10.00 -3.45 10.57
CA LEU A 331 -10.62 -4.74 10.31
C LEU A 331 -11.09 -5.39 11.61
N ILE A 332 -12.17 -6.14 11.52
CA ILE A 332 -12.72 -6.95 12.60
C ILE A 332 -12.46 -8.42 12.27
N TYR A 333 -11.92 -9.14 13.24
CA TYR A 333 -11.59 -10.54 13.11
C TYR A 333 -12.08 -11.33 14.32
N GLN A 334 -12.79 -12.43 14.05
CA GLN A 334 -13.16 -13.37 15.09
C GLN A 334 -12.02 -14.36 15.29
N ARG A 335 -11.38 -14.30 16.47
CA ARG A 335 -10.22 -15.15 16.79
C ARG A 335 -10.66 -16.61 16.86
N PRO A 336 -10.12 -17.53 16.03
CA PRO A 336 -10.62 -18.90 15.95
C PRO A 336 -10.51 -19.69 17.25
N THR A 337 -9.55 -19.35 18.11
CA THR A 337 -9.26 -20.07 19.36
C THR A 337 -10.17 -19.65 20.51
N THR A 338 -10.47 -18.36 20.65
CA THR A 338 -11.29 -17.83 21.75
C THR A 338 -12.74 -17.53 21.34
N ASN A 339 -13.01 -17.47 20.03
CA ASN A 339 -14.25 -17.00 19.44
C ASN A 339 -14.58 -15.53 19.76
N GLU A 340 -13.63 -14.80 20.34
CA GLU A 340 -13.75 -13.38 20.66
C GLU A 340 -13.49 -12.53 19.43
N VAL A 341 -14.15 -11.37 19.41
CA VAL A 341 -13.94 -10.36 18.38
C VAL A 341 -12.74 -9.50 18.76
N GLY A 342 -11.79 -9.38 17.83
CA GLY A 342 -10.65 -8.49 17.94
C GLY A 342 -10.53 -7.56 16.73
N GLY A 343 -9.69 -6.55 16.89
CA GLY A 343 -9.33 -5.61 15.83
C GLY A 343 -7.99 -5.92 15.20
N ILE A 344 -7.89 -5.67 13.90
CA ILE A 344 -6.65 -5.79 13.13
C ILE A 344 -6.45 -4.51 12.32
N LEU A 345 -5.27 -3.90 12.46
CA LEU A 345 -4.84 -2.79 11.62
C LEU A 345 -4.21 -3.31 10.34
N ALA A 346 -4.78 -2.94 9.19
CA ALA A 346 -4.36 -3.38 7.87
C ALA A 346 -3.88 -2.22 6.99
N ASP A 347 -3.24 -2.57 5.87
CA ASP A 347 -2.82 -1.63 4.83
C ASP A 347 -1.63 -0.74 5.22
N LEU A 348 -0.51 -1.38 5.54
CA LEU A 348 0.74 -0.68 5.92
C LEU A 348 1.50 -0.07 4.74
N GLU A 349 0.95 -0.11 3.52
CA GLU A 349 1.62 0.33 2.29
C GLU A 349 1.96 1.83 2.27
N TYR A 350 1.26 2.62 3.10
CA TYR A 350 1.58 4.02 3.32
C TYR A 350 2.34 4.25 4.62
N ALA A 351 2.68 3.26 5.44
CA ALA A 351 3.36 3.54 6.69
C ALA A 351 4.79 4.05 6.44
N LYS A 352 5.24 4.99 7.28
CA LYS A 352 6.61 5.51 7.24
C LYS A 352 7.18 5.68 8.63
N HIS A 353 8.49 5.49 8.71
CA HIS A 353 9.26 5.89 9.88
C HIS A 353 9.34 7.43 9.94
N LYS A 354 9.27 8.01 11.15
CA LYS A 354 9.29 9.47 11.39
C LYS A 354 10.52 10.18 10.81
N GLU A 355 11.61 9.46 10.60
CA GLU A 355 12.85 9.97 10.00
C GLU A 355 12.87 9.94 8.47
N ASP A 356 11.93 9.23 7.83
CA ASP A 356 11.84 9.16 6.37
C ASP A 356 11.32 10.49 5.81
N VAL A 357 12.23 11.24 5.19
CA VAL A 357 11.97 12.56 4.59
C VAL A 357 11.47 12.49 3.15
N SER A 358 11.34 11.30 2.56
CA SER A 358 10.91 11.18 1.17
C SER A 358 9.46 11.64 1.00
N LEU A 359 9.21 12.46 -0.02
CA LEU A 359 7.85 12.87 -0.38
C LEU A 359 7.06 11.65 -0.87
N SER A 360 5.80 11.55 -0.45
CA SER A 360 4.89 10.54 -1.00
C SER A 360 4.68 10.85 -2.50
N LYS A 361 5.20 9.99 -3.38
CA LYS A 361 5.07 10.15 -4.84
C LYS A 361 3.64 9.93 -5.34
N ASP A 362 2.85 9.16 -4.60
CA ASP A 362 1.44 8.96 -4.89
C ASP A 362 0.61 10.05 -4.21
N PRO A 363 -0.20 10.84 -4.96
CA PRO A 363 -1.17 11.72 -4.33
C PRO A 363 -2.12 10.87 -3.47
N LYS A 364 -2.38 11.30 -2.22
CA LYS A 364 -3.39 10.67 -1.34
C LYS A 364 -4.75 10.76 -2.03
N THR A 365 -5.11 9.73 -2.79
CA THR A 365 -6.46 9.51 -3.29
C THR A 365 -7.08 8.46 -2.39
N GLY A 366 -7.51 8.88 -1.20
CA GLY A 366 -8.12 8.04 -0.17
C GLY A 366 -9.07 8.88 0.68
N THR A 367 -10.25 8.31 0.95
CA THR A 367 -11.43 8.82 1.67
C THR A 367 -11.24 10.17 2.41
N PRO A 368 -11.60 11.33 1.81
CA PRO A 368 -11.37 12.63 2.42
C PRO A 368 -12.08 12.83 3.76
N TYR A 369 -13.14 12.04 4.03
CA TYR A 369 -13.97 12.15 5.22
C TYR A 369 -13.25 11.85 6.54
N PHE A 370 -12.19 11.04 6.51
CA PHE A 370 -11.44 10.65 7.72
C PHE A 370 -10.04 11.25 7.74
N MET A 371 -9.69 12.09 6.77
CA MET A 371 -8.37 12.68 6.68
C MET A 371 -8.22 13.77 7.74
N ALA A 372 -7.14 13.69 8.53
CA ALA A 372 -6.77 14.77 9.46
C ALA A 372 -6.75 16.14 8.77
N ALA A 373 -7.22 17.17 9.45
CA ALA A 373 -7.45 18.48 8.84
C ALA A 373 -6.15 19.12 8.31
N GLU A 374 -5.04 18.98 9.06
CA GLU A 374 -3.72 19.48 8.62
C GLU A 374 -3.22 18.73 7.38
N VAL A 375 -3.54 17.43 7.27
CA VAL A 375 -3.20 16.60 6.11
C VAL A 375 -4.06 16.98 4.91
N ALA A 376 -5.34 17.24 5.10
CA ALA A 376 -6.24 17.66 4.04
C ALA A 376 -5.86 19.03 3.46
N THR A 377 -5.42 19.95 4.32
CA THR A 377 -5.00 21.30 3.93
C THR A 377 -3.53 21.40 3.53
N GLN A 378 -2.74 20.34 3.78
CA GLN A 378 -1.27 20.35 3.62
C GLN A 378 -0.61 21.52 4.36
N SER A 379 -1.20 21.94 5.49
CA SER A 379 -0.77 23.07 6.29
C SER A 379 -0.93 22.75 7.77
N PHE A 380 0.05 23.13 8.57
CA PHE A 380 -0.08 23.06 10.04
C PHE A 380 -0.97 24.20 10.52
N PHE A 381 -1.93 23.90 11.38
CA PHE A 381 -2.79 24.91 12.02
C PHE A 381 -2.16 25.47 13.28
N HIS A 382 -1.22 24.74 13.89
CA HIS A 382 -0.55 25.16 15.12
C HIS A 382 0.61 26.13 14.84
N GLN A 383 0.31 27.43 14.86
CA GLN A 383 1.32 28.51 14.89
C GLN A 383 1.07 29.62 15.92
N GLN A 384 0.03 29.55 16.77
CA GLN A 384 -0.15 30.55 17.83
C GLN A 384 -0.64 29.96 19.16
N GLY A 385 0.22 30.01 20.18
CA GLY A 385 -0.21 30.27 21.56
C GLY A 385 -0.52 29.10 22.50
N TYR A 386 -0.30 27.84 22.13
CA TYR A 386 -0.46 26.72 23.08
C TYR A 386 0.79 26.56 23.95
N GLN A 387 0.68 26.89 25.24
CA GLN A 387 1.70 26.54 26.25
C GLN A 387 1.54 25.05 26.59
N THR A 388 2.26 24.18 25.89
CA THR A 388 2.40 22.77 26.29
C THR A 388 3.51 22.65 27.34
N SER A 389 3.30 21.80 28.34
CA SER A 389 4.38 21.37 29.24
C SER A 389 5.47 20.68 28.41
N ALA A 390 6.74 20.84 28.77
CA ALA A 390 7.86 20.16 28.10
C ALA A 390 7.76 18.61 28.17
N THR A 391 6.87 18.07 29.00
CA THR A 391 6.56 16.64 29.12
C THR A 391 5.53 16.14 28.10
N ASP A 392 4.80 17.05 27.44
CA ASP A 392 3.68 16.70 26.58
C ASP A 392 4.14 16.05 25.27
N ILE A 393 3.49 14.95 24.83
CA ILE A 393 3.70 14.32 23.52
C ILE A 393 3.56 15.33 22.39
N PHE A 394 2.61 16.27 22.50
CA PHE A 394 2.39 17.29 21.49
C PHE A 394 3.57 18.26 21.37
N SER A 395 4.33 18.51 22.45
CA SER A 395 5.46 19.43 22.42
C SER A 395 6.59 18.96 21.49
N ASP A 396 6.95 17.68 21.45
CA ASP A 396 7.98 17.14 20.53
C ASP A 396 7.51 17.14 19.07
N ILE A 397 6.20 16.91 18.86
CA ILE A 397 5.59 16.87 17.52
C ILE A 397 5.66 18.24 16.85
N TYR A 398 5.47 19.31 17.62
CA TYR A 398 5.45 20.69 17.12
C TYR A 398 6.75 21.48 17.36
N SER A 399 7.57 21.17 18.37
CA SER A 399 8.84 21.89 18.65
C SER A 399 9.92 21.61 17.59
N ARG A 400 9.91 20.43 16.95
CA ARG A 400 10.81 20.13 15.82
C ARG A 400 10.52 20.96 14.55
N HIS A 401 9.40 21.68 14.52
CA HIS A 401 9.05 22.63 13.45
C HIS A 401 9.61 24.04 13.68
N ASP A 402 9.90 24.42 14.91
CA ASP A 402 10.24 25.82 15.26
C ASP A 402 11.75 26.15 15.16
N GLN A 403 12.62 25.14 15.01
CA GLN A 403 14.08 25.34 14.93
C GLN A 403 14.60 25.65 13.50
N GLY A 404 13.94 26.56 12.78
CA GLY A 404 14.40 26.92 11.42
C GLY A 404 13.72 28.14 10.81
N LEU A 405 14.06 29.33 11.30
CA LEU A 405 13.78 30.59 10.62
C LEU A 405 14.42 30.59 9.21
N GLY A 406 13.62 30.37 8.15
CA GLY A 406 13.99 30.82 6.79
C GLY A 406 13.74 29.88 5.61
N GLN A 407 13.34 28.62 5.79
CA GLN A 407 12.92 27.75 4.66
C GLN A 407 11.61 27.04 4.98
N ALA A 408 10.61 27.21 4.11
CA ALA A 408 9.36 26.44 4.17
C ALA A 408 9.69 24.95 4.06
N ARG A 409 9.71 24.23 5.18
CA ARG A 409 9.87 22.77 5.18
C ARG A 409 8.60 22.14 4.58
N PRO A 410 8.72 21.09 3.76
CA PRO A 410 7.56 20.39 3.23
C PRO A 410 6.70 19.80 4.36
N PHE A 411 5.37 19.82 4.19
CA PHE A 411 4.42 19.25 5.15
C PHE A 411 4.75 17.79 5.48
N ARG A 412 4.66 17.41 6.76
CA ARG A 412 4.96 16.06 7.26
C ARG A 412 3.78 15.52 8.06
N HIS A 413 3.44 14.27 7.80
CA HIS A 413 2.42 13.54 8.55
C HIS A 413 2.99 13.11 9.91
N HIS A 414 2.22 13.32 10.97
CA HIS A 414 2.56 12.97 12.34
C HIS A 414 1.63 11.90 12.88
N ALA A 415 1.99 11.30 14.03
CA ALA A 415 1.15 10.31 14.69
C ALA A 415 -0.20 10.87 15.15
N VAL A 416 -0.24 12.15 15.54
CA VAL A 416 -1.47 12.86 15.90
C VAL A 416 -2.47 12.93 14.76
N HIS A 417 -2.01 12.93 13.50
CA HIS A 417 -2.91 12.87 12.34
C HIS A 417 -3.58 11.50 12.21
N ASP A 418 -2.89 10.41 12.56
CA ASP A 418 -3.50 9.08 12.59
C ASP A 418 -4.54 8.98 13.71
N ILE A 419 -4.27 9.58 14.88
CA ILE A 419 -5.22 9.67 16.00
C ILE A 419 -6.44 10.53 15.66
N GLU A 420 -6.25 11.68 15.02
CA GLU A 420 -7.35 12.52 14.54
C GLU A 420 -8.22 11.75 13.55
N SER A 421 -7.60 11.01 12.63
CA SER A 421 -8.31 10.16 11.67
C SER A 421 -9.10 9.07 12.38
N MET A 422 -8.55 8.45 13.43
CA MET A 422 -9.26 7.47 14.26
C MET A 422 -10.46 8.09 14.97
N PHE A 423 -10.32 9.31 15.51
CA PHE A 423 -11.43 10.05 16.11
C PHE A 423 -12.58 10.31 15.13
N TRP A 424 -12.26 10.68 13.88
CA TRP A 424 -13.27 10.85 12.82
C TRP A 424 -13.97 9.54 12.47
N VAL A 425 -13.23 8.43 12.44
CA VAL A 425 -13.81 7.10 12.21
C VAL A 425 -14.82 6.74 13.30
N PHE A 426 -14.45 6.90 14.57
CA PHE A 426 -15.36 6.63 15.69
C PHE A 426 -16.59 7.52 15.69
N SER A 427 -16.42 8.82 15.42
CA SER A 427 -17.52 9.78 15.42
C SER A 427 -18.57 9.52 14.32
N GLY A 428 -18.22 8.67 13.34
CA GLY A 428 -19.12 8.26 12.26
C GLY A 428 -20.07 7.12 12.61
N PHE A 429 -19.91 6.47 13.76
CA PHE A 429 -20.78 5.41 14.29
C PHE A 429 -21.53 5.91 15.53
#